data_AF-A0A2V5TMS6-F1
#
_entry.id   AF-A0A2V5TMS6-F1
#
_cell.length_a   1.000
_cell.length_b   1.000
_cell.length_c   1.000
_cell.angle_alpha   90.00
_cell.angle_beta   90.00
_cell.angle_gamma   90.00
#
_symmetry.space_group_name_H-M   'P 1'
#
loop_
_entity.id
_entity.type
_entity.pdbx_description
1 polymer ?
#
loop_
_entity_poly.entity_id
_entity_poly.type
_entity_poly.pdbx_seq_one_letter_code
_entity_poly.pdbx_strand_id
1 'polypeptide(L)'
;MRSQLSEHTASLRPGLKPAFTLIELLVVIAIIAILAGLLLPALGQGKESARGLSCVNNIRQIGIASSVYSLDARGELPSFRDWLSTRPGDLTSGRLYPYLKSKPLYLCPTDKLQLASKQRPTPPITTPLLPGGFARLNHFRDYSYAMNCEICHATDLAAFLEPSKTLLFMEGYLATNDYTGMVGPAWVSQGLAFRHNNRGHLVMGDLHLETMNKKQYDKVQKTKRFWFPTDNTTGPGGMGFSN
;
A
#
# COMPACT_ATOMS: atom_id res chain seq x y z
N MET A 1 68.20 -12.12 71.86
CA MET A 1 68.20 -11.22 70.68
C MET A 1 67.32 -11.87 69.61
N ARG A 2 66.40 -11.09 69.00
CA ARG A 2 65.31 -11.46 68.05
C ARG A 2 63.99 -11.84 68.73
N SER A 3 63.16 -10.86 69.13
CA SER A 3 62.22 -10.05 68.31
C SER A 3 61.04 -10.89 67.82
N GLN A 4 59.94 -10.82 68.58
CA GLN A 4 58.62 -11.29 68.15
C GLN A 4 58.05 -10.27 67.17
N LEU A 5 57.70 -10.72 65.96
CA LEU A 5 56.92 -9.95 64.99
C LEU A 5 55.45 -10.32 65.17
N SER A 6 54.67 -9.37 65.70
CA SER A 6 53.22 -9.42 65.81
C SER A 6 52.60 -9.21 64.42
N GLU A 7 52.01 -10.26 63.85
CA GLU A 7 51.17 -10.16 62.66
C GLU A 7 49.85 -9.47 63.03
N HIS A 8 49.70 -8.19 62.65
CA HIS A 8 48.42 -7.51 62.65
C HIS A 8 47.58 -7.97 61.45
N THR A 9 46.77 -9.02 61.63
CA THR A 9 45.73 -9.39 60.68
C THR A 9 44.62 -8.32 60.69
N ALA A 10 44.70 -7.36 59.78
CA ALA A 10 43.62 -6.40 59.53
C ALA A 10 42.40 -7.14 58.93
N SER A 11 41.36 -7.32 59.74
CA SER A 11 40.05 -7.82 59.33
C SER A 11 39.38 -6.81 58.40
N LEU A 12 39.45 -7.06 57.08
CA LEU A 12 38.65 -6.34 56.09
C LEU A 12 37.18 -6.76 56.27
N ARG A 13 36.40 -5.92 56.97
CA ARG A 13 34.95 -6.11 57.08
C ARG A 13 34.35 -6.10 55.66
N PRO A 14 33.57 -7.11 55.25
CA PRO A 14 32.87 -7.06 53.98
C PRO A 14 31.90 -5.87 54.04
N GLY A 15 32.10 -4.87 53.19
CA GLY A 15 31.20 -3.73 53.10
C GLY A 15 29.79 -4.24 52.81
N LEU A 16 28.83 -3.91 53.68
CA LEU A 16 27.43 -4.23 53.44
C LEU A 16 27.04 -3.63 52.09
N LYS A 17 26.66 -4.50 51.14
CA LYS A 17 26.11 -4.04 49.87
C LYS A 17 24.82 -3.29 50.17
N PRO A 18 24.62 -2.06 49.66
CA PRO A 18 23.39 -1.33 49.88
C PRO A 18 22.21 -2.15 49.36
N ALA A 19 21.21 -2.36 50.21
CA ALA A 19 19.96 -3.01 49.84
C ALA A 19 19.11 -2.01 49.05
N PHE A 20 18.64 -2.44 47.88
CA PHE A 20 17.80 -1.62 47.00
C PHE A 20 16.48 -1.30 47.69
N THR A 21 16.12 -0.03 47.78
CA THR A 21 14.89 0.40 48.45
C THR A 21 13.69 0.31 47.51
N LEU A 22 12.51 0.08 48.07
CA LEU A 22 11.26 0.07 47.30
C LEU A 22 10.98 1.43 46.62
N ILE A 23 11.44 2.52 47.24
CA ILE A 23 11.34 3.88 46.69
C ILE A 23 12.22 4.04 45.45
N GLU A 24 13.47 3.55 45.48
CA GLU A 24 14.36 3.58 44.30
C GLU A 24 13.75 2.82 43.12
N LEU A 25 13.13 1.67 43.35
CA LEU A 25 12.43 0.91 42.31
C LEU A 25 11.24 1.69 41.74
N LEU A 26 10.42 2.28 42.61
CA LEU A 26 9.23 3.05 42.22
C LEU A 26 9.58 4.26 41.35
N VAL A 27 10.63 5.00 41.71
CA VAL A 27 11.07 6.17 40.93
C VAL A 27 11.55 5.75 39.54
N VAL A 28 12.30 4.64 39.44
CA VAL A 28 12.79 4.14 38.15
C VAL A 28 11.64 3.73 37.23
N ILE A 29 10.68 2.96 37.73
CA ILE A 29 9.53 2.58 36.90
C ILE A 29 8.66 3.78 36.53
N ALA A 30 8.55 4.79 37.41
CA ALA A 30 7.84 6.03 37.11
C ALA A 30 8.52 6.80 35.96
N ILE A 31 9.85 6.92 35.98
CA ILE A 31 10.60 7.56 34.89
C ILE A 31 10.45 6.77 33.59
N ILE A 32 10.58 5.44 33.62
CA ILE A 32 10.39 4.58 32.44
C ILE A 32 8.97 4.74 31.88
N ALA A 33 7.95 4.79 32.74
CA ALA A 33 6.56 4.98 32.32
C ALA A 33 6.34 6.33 31.63
N ILE A 34 6.93 7.41 32.14
CA ILE A 34 6.87 8.75 31.52
C ILE A 34 7.55 8.74 30.15
N LEU A 35 8.78 8.20 30.06
CA LEU A 35 9.53 8.12 28.80
C LEU A 35 8.81 7.24 27.77
N ALA A 36 8.31 6.09 28.18
CA ALA A 36 7.55 5.19 27.32
C ALA A 36 6.25 5.86 26.81
N GLY A 37 5.54 6.60 27.68
CA GLY A 37 4.34 7.34 27.32
C GLY A 37 4.56 8.37 26.21
N LEU A 38 5.73 9.01 26.16
CA LEU A 38 6.10 9.95 25.11
C LEU A 38 6.58 9.26 23.81
N LEU A 39 7.20 8.08 23.93
CA LEU A 39 7.76 7.35 22.78
C LEU A 39 6.72 6.56 21.97
N LEU A 40 5.68 6.02 22.63
CA LEU A 40 4.63 5.23 21.99
C LEU A 40 3.92 5.95 20.81
N PRO A 41 3.43 7.20 20.96
CA PRO A 41 2.76 7.89 19.84
C PRO A 41 3.72 8.19 18.68
N ALA A 42 4.98 8.55 18.98
CA ALA A 42 6.00 8.81 17.97
C ALA A 42 6.34 7.53 17.17
N LEU A 43 6.48 6.39 17.86
CA LEU A 43 6.73 5.10 17.22
C LEU A 43 5.58 4.65 16.31
N GLY A 44 4.32 4.92 16.72
CA GLY A 44 3.14 4.65 15.90
C GLY A 44 3.18 5.39 14.56
N GLN A 45 3.44 6.70 14.59
CA GLN A 45 3.55 7.52 13.38
C GLN A 45 4.75 7.11 12.51
N GLY A 46 5.89 6.80 13.13
CA GLY A 46 7.08 6.32 12.41
C GLY A 46 6.82 5.01 11.66
N LYS A 47 6.13 4.05 12.29
CA LYS A 47 5.72 2.79 11.64
C LYS A 47 4.80 3.04 10.45
N GLU A 48 3.84 3.95 10.57
CA GLU A 48 2.92 4.24 9.45
C GLU A 48 3.63 4.92 8.29
N SER A 49 4.55 5.86 8.56
CA SER A 49 5.39 6.45 7.52
C SER A 49 6.24 5.41 6.80
N ALA A 50 6.82 4.43 7.52
CA ALA A 50 7.56 3.33 6.91
C ALA A 50 6.68 2.44 6.02
N ARG A 51 5.44 2.16 6.44
CA ARG A 51 4.45 1.45 5.60
C ARG A 51 4.08 2.25 4.35
N GLY A 52 3.92 3.56 4.48
CA GLY A 52 3.69 4.47 3.35
C GLY A 52 4.82 4.39 2.33
N LEU A 53 6.07 4.46 2.77
CA LEU A 53 7.23 4.28 1.88
C LEU A 53 7.24 2.92 1.17
N SER A 54 6.89 1.85 1.88
CA SER A 54 6.74 0.53 1.24
C SER A 54 5.59 0.51 0.23
N CYS A 55 4.48 1.18 0.51
CA CYS A 55 3.35 1.28 -0.40
C CYS A 55 3.69 2.05 -1.69
N VAL A 56 4.39 3.18 -1.54
CA VAL A 56 4.95 3.97 -2.66
C VAL A 56 5.87 3.11 -3.53
N ASN A 57 6.76 2.33 -2.88
CA ASN A 57 7.69 1.47 -3.62
C ASN A 57 6.96 0.33 -4.35
N ASN A 58 5.94 -0.25 -3.74
CA ASN A 58 5.11 -1.30 -4.34
C ASN A 58 4.40 -0.80 -5.60
N ILE A 59 3.68 0.33 -5.52
CA ILE A 59 2.96 0.88 -6.66
C ILE A 59 3.91 1.30 -7.79
N ARG A 60 5.08 1.88 -7.44
CA ARG A 60 6.12 2.19 -8.41
C ARG A 60 6.61 0.95 -9.15
N GLN A 61 6.84 -0.15 -8.44
CA GLN A 61 7.24 -1.43 -9.05
C GLN A 61 6.16 -1.97 -10.00
N ILE A 62 4.87 -1.82 -9.68
CA ILE A 62 3.77 -2.20 -10.58
C ILE A 62 3.78 -1.33 -11.84
N GLY A 63 3.98 -0.02 -11.71
CA GLY A 63 4.13 0.88 -12.86
C GLY A 63 5.31 0.49 -13.75
N ILE A 64 6.49 0.29 -13.17
CA ILE A 64 7.69 -0.17 -13.89
C ILE A 64 7.43 -1.52 -14.58
N ALA A 65 6.84 -2.49 -13.87
CA ALA A 65 6.50 -3.79 -14.44
C ALA A 65 5.56 -3.66 -15.65
N SER A 66 4.65 -2.68 -15.64
CA SER A 66 3.74 -2.41 -16.75
C SER A 66 4.47 -1.81 -17.95
N SER A 67 5.42 -0.91 -17.71
CA SER A 67 6.29 -0.37 -18.77
C SER A 67 7.28 -1.39 -19.31
N VAL A 68 7.76 -2.34 -18.50
CA VAL A 68 8.58 -3.44 -19.00
C VAL A 68 7.72 -4.41 -19.81
N TYR A 69 6.51 -4.74 -19.33
CA TYR A 69 5.55 -5.54 -20.08
C TYR A 69 5.25 -4.95 -21.46
N SER A 70 5.09 -3.63 -21.55
CA SER A 70 4.80 -2.99 -22.83
C SER A 70 5.91 -3.15 -23.85
N LEU A 71 7.18 -3.25 -23.43
CA LEU A 71 8.29 -3.53 -24.34
C LEU A 71 8.15 -4.92 -25.00
N ASP A 72 7.65 -5.91 -24.25
CA ASP A 72 7.44 -7.27 -24.75
C ASP A 72 6.10 -7.42 -25.51
N ALA A 73 5.14 -6.54 -25.25
CA ALA A 73 3.79 -6.55 -25.83
C ALA A 73 3.59 -5.54 -26.98
N ARG A 74 4.65 -5.22 -27.74
CA ARG A 74 4.60 -4.28 -28.90
C ARG A 74 4.11 -2.87 -28.54
N GLY A 75 4.56 -2.36 -27.40
CA GLY A 75 4.15 -1.04 -26.87
C GLY A 75 2.92 -1.10 -25.98
N GLU A 76 2.19 -2.22 -25.96
CA GLU A 76 0.89 -2.33 -25.30
C GLU A 76 0.97 -2.58 -23.78
N LEU A 77 0.31 -1.77 -22.98
CA LEU A 77 0.04 -1.99 -21.57
C LEU A 77 -0.87 -3.22 -21.38
N PRO A 78 -0.81 -3.90 -20.23
CA PRO A 78 -1.74 -4.98 -19.94
C PRO A 78 -3.17 -4.45 -19.94
N SER A 79 -4.16 -5.31 -20.22
CA SER A 79 -5.56 -4.91 -20.11
C SER A 79 -5.96 -4.86 -18.64
N PHE A 80 -6.92 -3.99 -18.32
CA PHE A 80 -7.57 -3.98 -17.01
C PHE A 80 -8.14 -5.35 -16.60
N ARG A 81 -8.46 -6.21 -17.58
CA ARG A 81 -9.04 -7.54 -17.34
C ARG A 81 -8.01 -8.58 -16.91
N ASP A 82 -6.75 -8.40 -17.24
CA ASP A 82 -5.73 -9.44 -17.08
C ASP A 82 -4.42 -8.98 -16.42
N TRP A 83 -4.24 -7.68 -16.16
CA TRP A 83 -3.06 -7.16 -15.45
C TRP A 83 -2.83 -7.83 -14.09
N LEU A 84 -3.92 -8.00 -13.32
CA LEU A 84 -3.91 -8.48 -11.94
C LEU A 84 -4.01 -10.01 -11.85
N SER A 85 -4.98 -10.60 -12.54
CA SER A 85 -5.19 -12.05 -12.57
C SER A 85 -6.02 -12.44 -13.80
N THR A 86 -5.61 -13.49 -14.51
CA THR A 86 -6.43 -14.13 -15.55
C THR A 86 -7.31 -15.25 -14.98
N ARG A 87 -6.86 -15.85 -13.89
CA ARG A 87 -7.62 -16.79 -13.07
C ARG A 87 -8.08 -16.05 -11.82
N PRO A 88 -9.40 -15.88 -11.63
CA PRO A 88 -9.98 -15.21 -10.47
C PRO A 88 -9.29 -15.61 -9.16
N GLY A 89 -8.78 -14.64 -8.39
CA GLY A 89 -8.16 -14.86 -7.07
C GLY A 89 -6.73 -15.45 -7.07
N ASP A 90 -6.15 -15.70 -8.25
CA ASP A 90 -4.76 -16.12 -8.38
C ASP A 90 -3.91 -15.03 -9.02
N LEU A 91 -3.27 -14.20 -8.18
CA LEU A 91 -2.34 -13.15 -8.62
C LEU A 91 -1.18 -13.68 -9.47
N THR A 92 -0.82 -14.98 -9.36
CA THR A 92 0.28 -15.53 -10.17
C THR A 92 -0.07 -15.65 -11.65
N SER A 93 -1.36 -15.58 -11.96
CA SER A 93 -1.89 -15.68 -13.32
C SER A 93 -1.99 -14.34 -14.05
N GLY A 94 -1.72 -13.22 -13.37
CA GLY A 94 -1.79 -11.88 -13.96
C GLY A 94 -0.65 -11.61 -14.94
N ARG A 95 -0.89 -10.77 -15.94
CA ARG A 95 0.10 -10.39 -16.96
C ARG A 95 1.35 -9.73 -16.40
N LEU A 96 1.24 -9.04 -15.26
CA LEU A 96 2.38 -8.39 -14.61
C LEU A 96 3.17 -9.30 -13.67
N TYR A 97 2.61 -10.45 -13.28
CA TYR A 97 3.26 -11.33 -12.30
C TYR A 97 4.64 -11.84 -12.76
N PRO A 98 4.88 -12.20 -14.04
CA PRO A 98 6.21 -12.60 -14.51
C PRO A 98 7.31 -11.54 -14.30
N TYR A 99 6.94 -10.27 -14.27
CA TYR A 99 7.86 -9.13 -14.09
C TYR A 99 8.05 -8.77 -12.61
N LEU A 100 7.03 -9.00 -11.78
CA LEU A 100 7.05 -8.70 -10.35
C LEU A 100 7.58 -9.86 -9.49
N LYS A 101 7.21 -11.11 -9.84
CA LYS A 101 7.55 -12.38 -9.17
C LYS A 101 7.32 -12.40 -7.66
N SER A 102 6.46 -11.52 -7.14
CA SER A 102 6.26 -11.32 -5.70
C SER A 102 4.83 -10.88 -5.41
N LYS A 103 4.04 -11.75 -4.77
CA LYS A 103 2.67 -11.43 -4.35
C LYS A 103 2.56 -10.25 -3.38
N PRO A 104 3.47 -10.10 -2.37
CA PRO A 104 3.40 -8.97 -1.45
C PRO A 104 3.45 -7.57 -2.11
N LEU A 105 3.97 -7.45 -3.34
CA LEU A 105 4.00 -6.18 -4.06
C LEU A 105 2.61 -5.67 -4.45
N TYR A 106 1.60 -6.53 -4.55
CA TYR A 106 0.25 -6.13 -4.90
C TYR A 106 -0.55 -5.56 -3.73
N LEU A 107 -0.07 -5.71 -2.50
CA LEU A 107 -0.80 -5.36 -1.28
C LEU A 107 -0.09 -4.26 -0.50
N CYS A 108 -0.83 -3.20 -0.16
CA CYS A 108 -0.35 -2.16 0.74
C CYS A 108 -0.24 -2.73 2.17
N PRO A 109 0.89 -2.54 2.88
CA PRO A 109 1.05 -3.03 4.25
C PRO A 109 -0.02 -2.52 5.22
N THR A 110 -0.48 -1.28 5.05
CA THR A 110 -1.55 -0.69 5.89
C THR A 110 -2.92 -1.28 5.53
N ASP A 111 -3.20 -1.49 4.24
CA ASP A 111 -4.43 -2.15 3.79
C ASP A 111 -4.50 -3.60 4.27
N LYS A 112 -3.37 -4.33 4.26
CA LYS A 112 -3.26 -5.68 4.81
C LYS A 112 -3.75 -5.75 6.26
N LEU A 113 -3.36 -4.78 7.08
CA LEU A 113 -3.80 -4.69 8.48
C LEU A 113 -5.28 -4.36 8.58
N GLN A 114 -5.78 -3.44 7.74
CA GLN A 114 -7.22 -3.09 7.70
C GLN A 114 -8.10 -4.24 7.21
N LEU A 115 -7.62 -5.06 6.27
CA LEU A 115 -8.31 -6.25 5.80
C LEU A 115 -8.29 -7.36 6.85
N ALA A 116 -7.17 -7.53 7.56
CA ALA A 116 -7.06 -8.50 8.65
C ALA A 116 -7.98 -8.18 9.83
N SER A 117 -8.31 -6.89 10.07
CA SER A 117 -9.21 -6.48 11.14
C SER A 117 -10.70 -6.51 10.78
N LYS A 118 -11.05 -6.64 9.50
CA LYS A 118 -12.45 -6.67 9.04
C LYS A 118 -13.02 -8.09 9.08
N GLN A 119 -14.30 -8.20 9.44
CA GLN A 119 -15.03 -9.46 9.29
C GLN A 119 -15.07 -9.87 7.81
N ARG A 120 -14.83 -11.16 7.58
CA ARG A 120 -14.78 -11.75 6.25
C ARG A 120 -16.21 -11.79 5.69
N PRO A 121 -16.50 -11.15 4.55
CA PRO A 121 -17.83 -11.25 3.95
C PRO A 121 -18.11 -12.71 3.59
N THR A 122 -19.24 -13.24 4.02
CA THR A 122 -19.83 -14.45 3.42
C THR A 122 -20.45 -14.03 2.09
N PRO A 123 -19.96 -14.50 0.93
CA PRO A 123 -20.49 -14.04 -0.35
C PRO A 123 -21.97 -14.46 -0.48
N PRO A 124 -22.91 -13.53 -0.76
CA PRO A 124 -24.27 -13.91 -1.08
C PRO A 124 -24.29 -14.72 -2.38
N ILE A 125 -25.10 -15.78 -2.39
CA ILE A 125 -25.20 -16.78 -3.46
C ILE A 125 -25.75 -16.15 -4.78
N THR A 126 -26.19 -14.90 -4.81
CA THR A 126 -27.09 -14.43 -5.89
C THR A 126 -26.71 -13.14 -6.61
N THR A 127 -25.51 -12.58 -6.45
CA THR A 127 -25.15 -11.38 -7.25
C THR A 127 -24.93 -11.74 -8.72
N PRO A 128 -25.67 -11.11 -9.66
CA PRO A 128 -25.49 -11.36 -11.09
C PRO A 128 -24.07 -10.97 -11.51
N LEU A 129 -23.49 -11.80 -12.37
CA LEU A 129 -22.26 -11.49 -13.09
C LEU A 129 -22.43 -10.13 -13.77
N LEU A 130 -21.51 -9.20 -13.55
CA LEU A 130 -21.31 -8.12 -14.52
C LEU A 130 -21.16 -8.76 -15.91
N PRO A 131 -21.67 -8.15 -16.99
CA PRO A 131 -21.46 -8.66 -18.35
C PRO A 131 -19.94 -8.74 -18.61
N GLY A 132 -19.36 -9.94 -18.47
CA GLY A 132 -17.91 -10.07 -18.35
C GLY A 132 -17.39 -11.26 -17.52
N GLY A 133 -18.24 -11.96 -16.77
CA GLY A 133 -17.93 -13.35 -16.40
C GLY A 133 -16.99 -13.56 -15.20
N PHE A 134 -16.85 -12.62 -14.26
CA PHE A 134 -16.08 -12.89 -13.03
C PHE A 134 -16.93 -13.72 -12.05
N ALA A 135 -16.74 -15.03 -12.11
CA ALA A 135 -17.40 -16.03 -11.27
C ALA A 135 -17.29 -15.70 -9.78
N ARG A 136 -18.21 -16.25 -8.98
CA ARG A 136 -18.17 -16.17 -7.52
C ARG A 136 -16.79 -16.49 -6.99
N LEU A 137 -16.08 -15.48 -6.53
CA LEU A 137 -14.86 -15.70 -5.80
C LEU A 137 -15.19 -15.63 -4.32
N ASN A 138 -15.04 -16.77 -3.67
CA ASN A 138 -14.99 -16.89 -2.21
C ASN A 138 -13.53 -16.74 -1.75
N HIS A 139 -12.81 -15.78 -2.33
CA HIS A 139 -11.37 -15.58 -2.13
C HIS A 139 -11.12 -14.17 -1.62
N PHE A 140 -10.21 -14.02 -0.67
CA PHE A 140 -9.91 -12.73 -0.10
C PHE A 140 -9.23 -11.85 -1.15
N ARG A 141 -9.62 -10.57 -1.20
CA ARG A 141 -8.81 -9.56 -1.87
C ARG A 141 -7.43 -9.52 -1.22
N ASP A 142 -6.40 -9.81 -2.00
CA ASP A 142 -4.99 -9.83 -1.59
C ASP A 142 -4.17 -8.75 -2.31
N TYR A 143 -4.85 -7.70 -2.78
CA TYR A 143 -4.27 -6.56 -3.45
C TYR A 143 -4.91 -5.22 -3.01
N SER A 144 -4.21 -4.11 -3.25
CA SER A 144 -4.60 -2.76 -2.83
C SER A 144 -4.51 -1.70 -3.94
N TYR A 145 -3.88 -2.04 -5.05
CA TYR A 145 -3.66 -1.14 -6.18
C TYR A 145 -4.67 -1.43 -7.27
N ALA A 146 -5.00 -0.38 -8.02
CA ALA A 146 -5.94 -0.47 -9.12
C ALA A 146 -5.42 0.30 -10.32
N MET A 147 -5.63 -0.31 -11.47
CA MET A 147 -5.27 0.21 -12.77
C MET A 147 -6.38 1.12 -13.30
N ASN A 148 -5.98 2.21 -13.95
CA ASN A 148 -6.92 3.05 -14.67
C ASN A 148 -7.65 2.20 -15.75
N CYS A 149 -8.98 2.17 -15.76
CA CYS A 149 -9.75 1.42 -16.76
C CYS A 149 -9.91 2.17 -18.08
N GLU A 150 -9.51 3.44 -18.16
CA GLU A 150 -9.63 4.25 -19.38
C GLU A 150 -8.41 4.15 -20.30
N ILE A 151 -7.31 3.55 -19.85
CA ILE A 151 -6.14 3.25 -20.70
C ILE A 151 -6.34 2.03 -21.60
N CYS A 152 -7.53 1.42 -21.59
CA CYS A 152 -7.86 0.25 -22.40
C CYS A 152 -7.99 0.53 -23.91
N HIS A 153 -7.98 1.80 -24.31
CA HIS A 153 -8.01 2.27 -25.72
C HIS A 153 -6.67 2.79 -26.21
N ALA A 154 -5.76 3.06 -25.28
CA ALA A 154 -4.39 3.44 -25.56
C ALA A 154 -3.50 2.47 -24.77
N THR A 155 -3.42 1.25 -25.29
CA THR A 155 -2.47 0.29 -24.77
C THR A 155 -1.05 0.76 -25.10
N ASP A 156 -0.82 1.48 -26.19
CA ASP A 156 0.50 2.06 -26.45
C ASP A 156 0.82 3.27 -25.54
N LEU A 157 1.85 3.13 -24.69
CA LEU A 157 2.37 4.22 -23.86
C LEU A 157 2.79 5.44 -24.71
N ALA A 158 3.25 5.24 -25.95
CA ALA A 158 3.64 6.32 -26.84
C ALA A 158 2.45 7.18 -27.31
N ALA A 159 1.22 6.67 -27.21
CA ALA A 159 0.02 7.41 -27.59
C ALA A 159 -0.45 8.42 -26.54
N PHE A 160 0.17 8.46 -25.36
CA PHE A 160 -0.24 9.32 -24.26
C PHE A 160 0.12 10.78 -24.57
N LEU A 161 -0.89 11.66 -24.62
CA LEU A 161 -0.68 13.08 -24.94
C LEU A 161 0.03 13.84 -23.82
N GLU A 162 -0.34 13.57 -22.56
CA GLU A 162 0.30 14.18 -21.37
C GLU A 162 0.52 13.10 -20.30
N PRO A 163 1.53 12.23 -20.46
CA PRO A 163 1.75 11.09 -19.56
C PRO A 163 1.91 11.49 -18.09
N SER A 164 2.50 12.66 -17.83
CA SER A 164 2.64 13.23 -16.48
C SER A 164 1.31 13.66 -15.84
N LYS A 165 0.23 13.77 -16.59
CA LYS A 165 -1.10 14.10 -16.06
C LYS A 165 -2.07 12.93 -16.10
N THR A 166 -1.73 11.85 -16.77
CA THR A 166 -2.60 10.68 -16.91
C THR A 166 -2.27 9.61 -15.87
N LEU A 167 -3.29 9.19 -15.13
CA LEU A 167 -3.21 8.13 -14.14
C LEU A 167 -2.91 6.78 -14.80
N LEU A 168 -1.92 6.06 -14.28
CA LEU A 168 -1.63 4.68 -14.66
C LEU A 168 -2.17 3.71 -13.60
N PHE A 169 -1.70 3.86 -12.36
CA PHE A 169 -2.16 3.10 -11.20
C PHE A 169 -2.38 4.01 -9.99
N MET A 170 -3.30 3.64 -9.11
CA MET A 170 -3.36 4.23 -7.78
C MET A 170 -3.64 3.20 -6.69
N GLU A 171 -3.39 3.61 -5.45
CA GLU A 171 -4.01 2.96 -4.31
C GLU A 171 -5.54 3.07 -4.38
N GLY A 172 -6.19 1.97 -4.69
CA GLY A 172 -7.65 1.94 -4.79
C GLY A 172 -8.31 1.75 -3.43
N TYR A 173 -9.38 2.50 -3.16
CA TYR A 173 -10.35 2.11 -2.13
C TYR A 173 -11.30 1.08 -2.75
N LEU A 174 -10.91 -0.18 -2.62
CA LEU A 174 -11.57 -1.31 -3.25
C LEU A 174 -12.55 -1.97 -2.28
N ALA A 175 -13.61 -2.56 -2.80
CA ALA A 175 -14.48 -3.43 -2.01
C ALA A 175 -13.72 -4.72 -1.63
N THR A 176 -14.15 -5.41 -0.58
CA THR A 176 -13.52 -6.68 -0.14
C THR A 176 -13.69 -7.81 -1.14
N ASN A 177 -14.67 -7.71 -2.03
CA ASN A 177 -14.98 -8.62 -3.14
C ASN A 177 -14.74 -7.96 -4.52
N ASP A 178 -13.97 -6.87 -4.57
CA ASP A 178 -13.42 -6.38 -5.83
C ASP A 178 -12.41 -7.42 -6.32
N TYR A 179 -12.48 -7.77 -7.61
CA TYR A 179 -11.54 -8.68 -8.28
C TYR A 179 -10.97 -8.10 -9.57
N THR A 180 -11.36 -6.87 -9.90
CA THR A 180 -11.00 -6.25 -11.16
C THR A 180 -9.74 -5.42 -11.00
N GLY A 181 -9.50 -4.87 -9.80
CA GLY A 181 -8.38 -3.97 -9.56
C GLY A 181 -8.43 -2.79 -10.52
N MET A 182 -9.60 -2.19 -10.66
CA MET A 182 -9.87 -1.13 -11.61
C MET A 182 -10.27 0.14 -10.90
N VAL A 183 -9.84 1.27 -11.45
CA VAL A 183 -10.33 2.60 -11.11
C VAL A 183 -10.78 3.33 -12.36
N GLY A 184 -11.88 4.08 -12.25
CA GLY A 184 -12.37 4.85 -13.39
C GLY A 184 -13.35 5.96 -12.99
N PRO A 185 -13.65 6.86 -13.92
CA PRO A 185 -14.61 7.94 -13.72
C PRO A 185 -16.05 7.44 -13.61
N ALA A 186 -16.36 6.28 -14.19
CA ALA A 186 -17.66 5.64 -14.15
C ALA A 186 -17.48 4.14 -13.87
N TRP A 187 -17.99 3.68 -12.72
CA TRP A 187 -18.33 2.29 -12.40
C TRP A 187 -17.34 1.32 -11.73
N VAL A 188 -16.08 1.64 -11.41
CA VAL A 188 -15.29 0.65 -10.63
C VAL A 188 -14.29 1.30 -9.66
N SER A 189 -14.38 0.90 -8.38
CA SER A 189 -13.72 1.40 -7.15
C SER A 189 -14.09 2.82 -6.68
N GLN A 190 -14.06 3.04 -5.36
CA GLN A 190 -14.55 4.27 -4.71
C GLN A 190 -13.53 5.43 -4.74
N GLY A 191 -12.56 5.38 -5.66
CA GLY A 191 -11.50 6.38 -5.83
C GLY A 191 -10.21 6.05 -5.07
N LEU A 192 -9.37 7.09 -4.87
CA LEU A 192 -8.08 6.99 -4.20
C LEU A 192 -8.25 6.67 -2.71
N ALA A 193 -7.49 5.69 -2.21
CA ALA A 193 -7.44 5.38 -0.78
C ALA A 193 -6.39 6.23 -0.06
N PHE A 194 -6.79 6.87 1.04
CA PHE A 194 -5.95 7.76 1.84
C PHE A 194 -5.39 7.05 3.09
N ARG A 195 -4.61 5.99 2.89
CA ARG A 195 -4.16 5.11 3.99
C ARG A 195 -3.02 5.68 4.82
N HIS A 196 -2.15 6.48 4.21
CA HIS A 196 -0.88 6.89 4.80
C HIS A 196 -0.94 8.36 5.20
N ASN A 197 -1.21 8.63 6.48
CA ASN A 197 -1.33 9.99 7.03
C ASN A 197 -2.32 10.88 6.22
N ASN A 198 -3.50 10.34 5.89
CA ASN A 198 -4.52 10.99 5.04
C ASN A 198 -4.05 11.31 3.61
N ARG A 199 -3.06 10.56 3.11
CA ARG A 199 -2.58 10.64 1.73
C ARG A 199 -2.67 9.29 1.04
N GLY A 200 -2.88 9.33 -0.27
CA GLY A 200 -2.85 8.17 -1.15
C GLY A 200 -1.80 8.34 -2.23
N HIS A 201 -1.24 7.23 -2.70
CA HIS A 201 -0.18 7.20 -3.70
C HIS A 201 -0.71 6.80 -5.08
N LEU A 202 -0.20 7.46 -6.11
CA LEU A 202 -0.53 7.25 -7.51
C LEU A 202 0.76 7.16 -8.33
N VAL A 203 0.69 6.46 -9.46
CA VAL A 203 1.73 6.43 -10.49
C VAL A 203 1.10 6.94 -11.78
N MET A 204 1.78 7.91 -12.39
CA MET A 204 1.37 8.54 -13.64
C MET A 204 1.95 7.81 -14.85
N GLY A 205 1.52 8.16 -16.06
CA GLY A 205 1.92 7.50 -17.31
C GLY A 205 3.41 7.60 -17.64
N ASP A 206 4.12 8.60 -17.12
CA ASP A 206 5.58 8.74 -17.17
C ASP A 206 6.31 8.09 -15.98
N LEU A 207 5.59 7.29 -15.18
CA LEU A 207 6.06 6.59 -13.99
C LEU A 207 6.47 7.47 -12.79
N HIS A 208 6.22 8.78 -12.82
CA HIS A 208 6.42 9.55 -11.61
C HIS A 208 5.35 9.22 -10.57
N LEU A 209 5.73 9.36 -9.30
CA LEU A 209 4.88 9.10 -8.17
C LEU A 209 4.22 10.40 -7.72
N GLU A 210 2.90 10.40 -7.64
CA GLU A 210 2.17 11.46 -6.97
C GLU A 210 1.64 10.99 -5.63
N THR A 211 1.58 11.90 -4.67
CA THR A 211 0.98 11.63 -3.37
C THR A 211 0.00 12.73 -3.06
N MET A 212 -1.27 12.40 -2.97
CA MET A 212 -2.34 13.38 -2.85
C MET A 212 -3.13 13.20 -1.55
N ASN A 213 -3.59 14.31 -0.99
CA ASN A 213 -4.68 14.31 -0.03
C ASN A 213 -6.04 14.35 -0.74
N LYS A 214 -7.12 14.20 0.02
CA LYS A 214 -8.49 14.17 -0.52
C LYS A 214 -8.85 15.41 -1.34
N LYS A 215 -8.50 16.61 -0.88
CA LYS A 215 -8.81 17.86 -1.60
C LYS A 215 -8.12 17.95 -2.96
N GLN A 216 -6.86 17.50 -3.03
CA GLN A 216 -6.10 17.46 -4.28
C GLN A 216 -6.72 16.45 -5.24
N TYR A 217 -6.99 15.24 -4.76
CA TYR A 217 -7.63 14.18 -5.55
C TYR A 217 -9.00 14.61 -6.09
N ASP A 218 -9.83 15.23 -5.25
CA ASP A 218 -11.17 15.70 -5.61
C ASP A 218 -11.17 16.73 -6.74
N LYS A 219 -10.06 17.48 -6.90
CA LYS A 219 -9.86 18.42 -8.00
C LYS A 219 -9.42 17.71 -9.28
N VAL A 220 -8.40 16.84 -9.20
CA VAL A 220 -7.81 16.22 -10.39
C VAL A 220 -8.71 15.15 -11.00
N GLN A 221 -9.48 14.42 -10.20
CA GLN A 221 -10.38 13.36 -10.70
C GLN A 221 -11.49 13.90 -11.62
N LYS A 222 -11.75 15.21 -11.60
CA LYS A 222 -12.73 15.86 -12.48
C LYS A 222 -12.14 16.22 -13.83
N THR A 223 -10.83 16.13 -14.00
CA THR A 223 -10.17 16.50 -15.24
C THR A 223 -10.14 15.32 -16.20
N LYS A 224 -10.50 15.56 -17.47
CA LYS A 224 -10.46 14.54 -18.52
C LYS A 224 -9.08 13.89 -18.64
N ARG A 225 -8.01 14.70 -18.64
CA ARG A 225 -6.63 14.22 -18.86
C ARG A 225 -6.11 13.30 -17.75
N PHE A 226 -6.66 13.41 -16.53
CA PHE A 226 -6.32 12.52 -15.43
C PHE A 226 -6.68 11.07 -15.72
N TRP A 227 -7.81 10.84 -16.40
CA TRP A 227 -8.27 9.50 -16.73
C TRP A 227 -7.90 9.09 -18.15
N PHE A 228 -8.02 10.00 -19.12
CA PHE A 228 -7.91 9.66 -20.54
C PHE A 228 -6.51 9.98 -21.10
N PRO A 229 -5.77 8.98 -21.60
CA PRO A 229 -4.46 9.18 -22.21
C PRO A 229 -4.53 9.92 -23.55
N THR A 230 -5.65 9.80 -24.27
CA THR A 230 -5.89 10.42 -25.58
C THR A 230 -7.15 11.27 -25.55
N ASP A 231 -7.46 11.96 -26.65
CA ASP A 231 -8.70 12.73 -26.75
C ASP A 231 -9.93 11.85 -27.02
N ASN A 232 -9.71 10.61 -27.46
CA ASN A 232 -10.75 9.62 -27.64
C ASN A 232 -11.21 9.06 -26.29
N THR A 233 -12.49 9.27 -25.97
CA THR A 233 -13.13 8.81 -24.72
C THR A 233 -14.13 7.69 -24.94
N THR A 234 -14.14 7.01 -26.10
CA THR A 234 -15.13 5.96 -26.44
C THR A 234 -14.91 4.64 -25.70
N GLY A 235 -14.40 4.69 -24.46
CA GLY A 235 -14.03 3.50 -23.72
C GLY A 235 -15.16 2.69 -23.10
N PRO A 236 -14.90 1.61 -22.33
CA PRO A 236 -15.93 0.83 -21.65
C PRO A 236 -16.62 1.71 -20.62
N GLY A 237 -17.62 2.46 -21.09
CA GLY A 237 -18.23 3.56 -20.39
C GLY A 237 -19.00 4.48 -21.33
N GLY A 238 -18.52 4.72 -22.57
CA GLY A 238 -19.19 5.52 -23.60
C GLY A 238 -19.61 6.94 -23.19
N MET A 239 -19.29 7.36 -21.96
CA MET A 239 -19.73 8.59 -21.34
C MET A 239 -18.54 9.53 -21.36
N GLY A 240 -18.64 10.55 -22.21
CA GLY A 240 -17.67 11.62 -22.23
C GLY A 240 -17.53 12.22 -20.84
N PHE A 241 -16.30 12.50 -20.43
CA PHE A 241 -16.08 13.57 -19.46
C PHE A 241 -16.75 14.82 -20.02
N SER A 242 -17.78 15.34 -19.35
CA SER A 242 -18.28 16.67 -19.66
C SER A 242 -17.14 17.67 -19.45
N ASN A 243 -16.84 18.47 -20.47
CA ASN A 243 -15.92 19.60 -20.37
C ASN A 243 -16.29 20.54 -19.21
#